data_AF-A0A2N2MQU1-F1
#
_entry.id   AF-A0A2N2MQU1-F1
#
_cell.length_a   1.000
_cell.length_b   1.000
_cell.length_c   1.000
_cell.angle_alpha   90.00
_cell.angle_beta   90.00
_cell.angle_gamma   90.00
#
_symmetry.space_group_name_H-M   'P 1'
#
loop_
_entity.id
_entity.type
_entity.pdbx_description
1 polymer ?
#
loop_
_entity_poly.entity_id
_entity_poly.type
_entity_poly.pdbx_seq_one_letter_code
_entity_poly.pdbx_strand_id
1 'polypeptide(L)'
;MTRYKIILNPTAGKGNGLKVRPDIEAALKKYNLDFDVDLTGYPEHATELAIKAAEEGFDVVVAAGGDGTANEVINGLMKYKQTHKKYPTLT
;
A
#
# COMPACT_ATOMS: atom_id res chain seq x y z
N MET A 1 -15.05 6.40 7.98
CA MET A 1 -14.28 7.11 6.94
C MET A 1 -13.31 6.10 6.38
N THR A 2 -13.24 5.92 5.06
CA THR A 2 -12.39 4.90 4.43
C THR A 2 -10.93 5.25 4.63
N ARG A 3 -10.15 4.33 5.20
CA ARG A 3 -8.70 4.50 5.43
C ARG A 3 -7.88 3.81 4.36
N TYR A 4 -6.92 4.55 3.80
CA TYR A 4 -6.07 4.10 2.70
C TYR A 4 -4.63 3.90 3.18
N LYS A 5 -4.05 2.74 2.91
CA LYS A 5 -2.61 2.51 3.08
C LYS A 5 -1.93 2.51 1.73
N ILE A 6 -0.97 3.38 1.51
CA ILE A 6 -0.18 3.44 0.28
C ILE A 6 1.17 2.81 0.55
N ILE A 7 1.49 1.74 -0.17
CA ILE A 7 2.78 1.06 -0.11
C ILE A 7 3.58 1.46 -1.34
N LEU A 8 4.56 2.35 -1.16
CA LEU A 8 5.32 2.95 -2.24
C LEU A 8 6.72 2.33 -2.35
N ASN A 9 7.05 1.79 -3.53
CA ASN A 9 8.40 1.31 -3.82
C ASN A 9 9.26 2.45 -4.40
N PRO A 10 10.25 2.97 -3.64
CA PRO A 10 11.05 4.11 -4.09
C PRO A 10 11.91 3.81 -5.32
N THR A 11 12.26 2.54 -5.53
CA THR A 11 13.13 2.08 -6.64
C THR A 11 12.37 1.79 -7.93
N ALA A 12 11.04 1.76 -7.88
CA ALA A 12 10.19 1.52 -9.05
C ALA A 12 10.36 2.60 -10.14
N GLY A 13 10.00 2.26 -11.37
CA GLY A 13 10.04 3.21 -12.50
C GLY A 13 11.44 3.74 -12.81
N LYS A 14 12.48 2.90 -12.69
CA LYS A 14 13.90 3.26 -12.83
C LYS A 14 14.40 4.24 -11.75
N GLY A 15 13.98 4.04 -10.49
CA GLY A 15 14.37 4.91 -9.36
C GLY A 15 13.60 6.22 -9.27
N ASN A 16 12.49 6.36 -9.99
CA ASN A 16 11.62 7.54 -9.94
C ASN A 16 10.45 7.39 -8.96
N GLY A 17 10.28 6.23 -8.33
CA GLY A 17 9.18 5.97 -7.39
C GLY A 17 9.12 6.97 -6.23
N LEU A 18 10.27 7.40 -5.69
CA LEU A 18 10.26 8.40 -4.62
C LEU A 18 9.81 9.80 -5.11
N LYS A 19 10.02 10.11 -6.40
CA LYS A 19 9.66 11.41 -6.99
C LYS A 19 8.16 11.61 -7.13
N VAL A 20 7.38 10.53 -7.21
CA VAL A 20 5.92 10.61 -7.32
C VAL A 20 5.22 10.76 -5.97
N ARG A 21 5.94 10.61 -4.85
CA ARG A 21 5.38 10.73 -3.50
C ARG A 21 4.65 12.07 -3.27
N PRO A 22 5.23 13.25 -3.60
CA PRO A 22 4.54 14.52 -3.38
C PRO A 22 3.24 14.62 -4.17
N ASP A 23 3.21 14.10 -5.41
CA ASP A 23 2.02 14.11 -6.26
C ASP A 23 0.92 13.20 -5.70
N ILE A 24 1.29 12.01 -5.21
CA ILE A 24 0.37 11.09 -4.52
C ILE A 24 -0.22 11.76 -3.28
N GLU A 25 0.62 12.29 -2.39
CA GLU A 25 0.16 12.95 -1.16
C GLU A 25 -0.72 14.17 -1.47
N ALA A 26 -0.37 14.97 -2.47
CA ALA A 26 -1.16 16.13 -2.90
C ALA A 26 -2.54 15.70 -3.44
N ALA A 27 -2.60 14.64 -4.25
CA ALA A 27 -3.85 14.10 -4.76
C ALA A 27 -4.76 13.58 -3.64
N LEU A 28 -4.21 12.80 -2.70
CA LEU A 28 -4.98 12.24 -1.59
C LEU A 28 -5.50 13.33 -0.64
N LYS A 29 -4.67 14.35 -0.34
CA LYS A 29 -5.08 15.52 0.45
C LYS A 29 -6.15 16.34 -0.25
N LYS A 30 -6.05 16.52 -1.57
CA LYS A 30 -7.06 17.25 -2.37
C LYS A 30 -8.45 16.63 -2.24
N TYR A 31 -8.54 15.31 -2.13
CA TYR A 31 -9.80 14.59 -1.91
C TYR A 31 -10.14 14.36 -0.43
N ASN A 32 -9.35 14.93 0.48
CA ASN A 32 -9.53 14.85 1.94
C ASN A 32 -9.67 13.40 2.45
N LEU A 33 -8.88 12.50 1.85
CA LEU A 33 -8.83 11.08 2.21
C LEU A 33 -8.03 10.89 3.51
N ASP A 34 -8.40 9.87 4.30
CA ASP A 34 -7.62 9.43 5.46
C ASP A 34 -6.60 8.39 4.99
N PHE A 35 -5.31 8.73 5.03
CA PHE A 35 -4.29 7.90 4.41
C PHE A 35 -2.94 7.91 5.12
N ASP A 36 -2.24 6.78 4.97
CA ASP A 36 -0.84 6.60 5.37
C ASP A 36 0.01 6.19 4.19
N VAL A 37 1.27 6.64 4.15
CA VAL A 37 2.24 6.25 3.11
C VAL A 37 3.43 5.57 3.77
N ASP A 38 3.66 4.30 3.43
CA ASP A 38 4.82 3.52 3.84
C ASP A 38 5.73 3.24 2.63
N LEU A 39 7.04 3.36 2.83
CA LEU A 39 8.04 3.09 1.80
C LEU A 39 8.57 1.66 1.93
N THR A 40 8.68 0.95 0.80
CA THR A 40 9.42 -0.31 0.79
C THR A 40 10.93 -0.04 0.87
N GLY A 41 11.68 -1.01 1.42
CA GLY A 41 13.12 -0.84 1.70
C GLY A 41 13.97 -2.03 1.26
N TYR A 42 13.35 -3.19 1.08
CA TYR A 42 13.98 -4.45 0.68
C TYR A 42 12.94 -5.32 -0.06
N PRO A 43 13.39 -6.37 -0.78
CA PRO A 43 12.49 -7.34 -1.41
C PRO A 43 11.53 -7.95 -0.39
N GLU A 44 10.27 -8.20 -0.78
CA GLU A 44 9.20 -8.73 0.09
C GLU A 44 8.67 -7.77 1.17
N HIS A 45 9.28 -6.59 1.38
CA HIS A 45 8.80 -5.63 2.38
C HIS A 45 7.35 -5.17 2.12
N ALA A 46 6.89 -5.12 0.85
CA ALA A 46 5.51 -4.75 0.58
C ALA A 46 4.50 -5.82 1.07
N THR A 47 4.92 -7.08 1.16
CA THR A 47 4.12 -8.16 1.73
C THR A 47 3.89 -7.92 3.22
N GLU A 48 4.95 -7.58 3.96
CA GLU A 48 4.90 -7.30 5.40
C GLU A 48 4.03 -6.07 5.69
N LEU A 49 4.21 -4.99 4.91
CA LEU A 49 3.40 -3.78 5.02
C LEU A 49 1.92 -4.05 4.71
N ALA A 50 1.61 -4.89 3.73
CA ALA A 50 0.24 -5.25 3.39
C ALA A 50 -0.44 -6.07 4.49
N ILE A 51 0.28 -7.02 5.12
CA ILE A 51 -0.22 -7.77 6.29
C ILE A 51 -0.52 -6.79 7.43
N LYS A 52 0.44 -5.91 7.74
CA LYS A 52 0.28 -4.91 8.80
C LYS A 52 -0.91 -3.97 8.54
N ALA A 53 -1.11 -3.53 7.29
CA ALA A 53 -2.25 -2.71 6.91
C ALA A 53 -3.59 -3.43 7.15
N ALA A 54 -3.66 -4.72 6.82
CA ALA A 54 -4.84 -5.52 7.09
C ALA A 54 -5.09 -5.72 8.60
N GLU A 55 -4.04 -5.95 9.39
CA GLU A 55 -4.09 -6.03 10.85
C GLU A 55 -4.55 -4.73 11.52
N GLU A 56 -4.03 -3.60 11.04
CA GLU A 56 -4.39 -2.26 11.49
C GLU A 56 -5.81 -1.85 11.04
N GLY A 57 -6.45 -2.63 10.17
CA GLY A 57 -7.82 -2.45 9.72
C GLY A 57 -7.99 -1.33 8.70
N PHE A 58 -7.04 -1.16 7.79
CA PHE A 58 -7.20 -0.29 6.62
C PHE A 58 -8.26 -0.87 5.67
N ASP A 59 -9.06 0.00 5.07
CA ASP A 59 -10.13 -0.41 4.16
C ASP A 59 -9.62 -0.64 2.73
N VAL A 60 -8.55 0.08 2.35
CA VAL A 60 -7.95 0.04 1.02
C VAL A 60 -6.43 0.01 1.15
N VAL A 61 -5.77 -0.86 0.37
CA VAL A 61 -4.31 -0.85 0.21
C VAL A 61 -4.00 -0.50 -1.24
N VAL A 62 -3.13 0.48 -1.45
CA VAL A 62 -2.71 0.96 -2.76
C VAL A 62 -1.25 0.58 -2.98
N ALA A 63 -0.98 -0.18 -4.03
CA ALA A 63 0.38 -0.58 -4.40
C ALA A 63 0.98 0.45 -5.37
N ALA A 64 1.81 1.35 -4.87
CA ALA A 64 2.51 2.34 -5.69
C ALA A 64 3.90 1.80 -6.07
N GLY A 65 3.99 1.08 -7.19
CA GLY A 65 5.23 0.46 -7.65
C GLY A 65 5.10 -0.18 -9.02
N GLY A 66 5.95 -1.17 -9.30
CA GLY A 66 5.79 -2.05 -10.46
C GLY A 66 5.04 -3.34 -10.12
N ASP A 67 4.94 -4.25 -11.08
CA ASP A 67 4.22 -5.53 -10.94
C ASP A 67 4.69 -6.37 -9.74
N GLY A 68 6.00 -6.33 -9.43
CA GLY A 68 6.55 -7.02 -8.26
C GLY A 68 5.97 -6.49 -6.94
N THR A 69 5.83 -5.17 -6.81
CA THR A 69 5.22 -4.54 -5.63
C THR A 69 3.74 -4.90 -5.52
N ALA A 70 3.00 -4.88 -6.64
CA ALA A 70 1.59 -5.30 -6.64
C ALA A 70 1.44 -6.78 -6.23
N ASN A 71 2.28 -7.66 -6.76
CA ASN A 71 2.28 -9.08 -6.42
C ASN A 71 2.59 -9.31 -4.92
N GLU A 72 3.58 -8.62 -4.36
CA GLU A 72 3.88 -8.68 -2.93
C GLU A 72 2.69 -8.22 -2.07
N VAL A 73 2.03 -7.12 -2.42
CA VAL A 73 0.85 -6.62 -1.70
C VAL A 73 -0.30 -7.63 -1.75
N ILE A 74 -0.61 -8.19 -2.94
CA ILE A 74 -1.63 -9.24 -3.10
C ILE A 74 -1.31 -10.42 -2.19
N ASN A 75 -0.07 -10.91 -2.22
CA ASN A 75 0.35 -12.05 -1.42
C ASN A 75 0.25 -11.75 0.09
N GLY A 76 0.57 -10.54 0.53
CA GLY A 76 0.40 -10.12 1.93
C GLY A 76 -1.06 -10.14 2.37
N LEU A 77 -1.95 -9.53 1.58
CA LEU A 77 -3.39 -9.53 1.85
C LEU A 77 -4.00 -10.95 1.84
N MET A 78 -3.51 -11.85 0.96
CA MET A 78 -3.96 -13.24 0.92
C MET A 78 -3.43 -14.07 2.09
N LYS A 79 -2.20 -13.79 2.56
CA LYS A 79 -1.61 -14.43 3.76
C LYS A 79 -2.36 -14.03 5.03
N TYR A 80 -2.98 -12.85 5.03
CA TYR A 80 -3.86 -12.42 6.10
C TYR A 80 -5.12 -13.31 6.17
N LYS A 81 -5.04 -14.38 6.96
CA LYS A 81 -6.18 -15.24 7.29
C LYS A 81 -6.97 -14.58 8.41
N GLN A 82 -8.16 -14.06 8.10
CA GLN A 82 -9.09 -13.61 9.14
C GLN A 82 -10.27 -14.56 9.32
N THR A 83 -10.39 -15.07 10.52
CA THR A 83 -11.59 -15.66 11.08
C THR A 83 -12.61 -14.57 11.41
N HIS A 84 -13.31 -14.00 10.41
CA HIS A 84 -14.50 -13.10 10.55
C HIS A 84 -14.32 -11.56 10.41
N LYS A 85 -13.43 -11.03 9.57
CA LYS A 85 -13.44 -9.58 9.22
C LYS A 85 -13.12 -9.34 7.74
N LYS A 86 -13.47 -8.13 7.27
CA LYS A 86 -13.55 -7.70 5.86
C LYS A 86 -12.13 -7.46 5.29
N TYR A 87 -11.83 -7.98 4.10
CA TYR A 87 -10.55 -7.74 3.42
C TYR A 87 -10.44 -6.28 2.93
N PRO A 88 -9.26 -5.66 2.99
CA PRO A 88 -9.00 -4.40 2.30
C PRO A 88 -9.13 -4.59 0.78
N THR A 89 -9.64 -3.59 0.07
CA THR A 89 -9.64 -3.59 -1.40
C THR A 89 -8.27 -3.17 -1.92
N LEU A 90 -7.76 -3.85 -2.94
CA LEU A 90 -6.55 -3.44 -3.66
C LEU A 90 -6.92 -2.51 -4.82
N THR A 91 -6.23 -1.39 -4.97
CA THR A 91 -6.38 -0.43 -6.07
C THR A 91 -5.04 0.13 -6.51
#